data_AF-A0A967L8A9-F1
#
_entry.id   AF-A0A967L8A9-F1
#
_cell.length_a   1.000
_cell.length_b   1.000
_cell.length_c   1.000
_cell.angle_alpha   90.00
_cell.angle_beta   90.00
_cell.angle_gamma   90.00
#
_symmetry.space_group_name_H-M   'P 1'
#
loop_
_entity.id
_entity.type
_entity.pdbx_description
1 polymer ?
#
loop_
_entity_poly.entity_id
_entity_poly.type
_entity_poly.pdbx_seq_one_letter_code
_entity_poly.pdbx_strand_id
1 'polypeptide(L)' 'MSKLAGVFPVFQTPFHEDESIDYDTLAIEVEWLFGRGAAGIVMAMVSETLRLSSEERDELASRVCELA' A
#
# COMPACT_ATOMS: atom_id res chain seq x y z
N MET A 1 17.32 16.34 7.77
CA MET A 1 16.33 15.25 7.60
C MET A 1 15.89 14.79 8.97
N SER A 2 14.59 14.73 9.22
CA SER A 2 14.03 14.04 10.39
C SER A 2 14.22 12.52 10.23
N LYS A 3 14.42 11.80 11.33
CA LYS A 3 14.48 10.34 11.31
C LYS A 3 13.07 9.76 11.24
N LEU A 4 12.88 8.70 10.46
CA LEU A 4 11.65 7.89 10.52
C LEU A 4 11.57 7.19 11.89
N ALA A 5 10.40 7.27 12.52
CA ALA A 5 10.12 6.68 13.83
C ALA A 5 8.64 6.37 13.97
N GLY A 6 8.29 5.37 14.77
CA GLY A 6 6.91 4.88 14.91
C GLY A 6 6.67 3.58 14.16
N VAL A 7 5.40 3.29 13.85
CA VAL A 7 4.98 2.03 13.21
C VAL A 7 4.69 2.29 11.73
N PHE A 8 5.32 1.49 10.87
CA PHE A 8 5.16 1.53 9.42
C PHE A 8 4.68 0.16 8.95
N PRO A 9 3.37 -0.13 9.00
CA PRO A 9 2.84 -1.39 8.53
C PRO A 9 3.12 -1.61 7.04
N VAL A 10 3.29 -2.88 6.66
CA VAL A 10 3.28 -3.28 5.26
C VAL A 10 1.83 -3.46 4.85
N PHE A 11 1.35 -2.66 3.90
CA PHE A 11 -0.04 -2.72 3.43
C PHE A 11 -0.26 -3.95 2.54
N GLN A 12 -1.51 -4.40 2.47
CA GLN A 12 -1.95 -5.49 1.58
C GLN A 12 -2.34 -4.92 0.21
N THR A 13 -2.15 -5.70 -0.84
CA THR A 13 -2.69 -5.33 -2.17
C THR A 13 -3.98 -6.11 -2.35
N PRO A 14 -5.17 -5.48 -2.19
CA PRO A 14 -6.43 -6.13 -2.47
C PRO A 14 -6.60 -6.33 -3.98
N PHE A 15 -7.20 -7.46 -4.35
CA PHE A 15 -7.45 -7.82 -5.74
C PHE A 15 -8.93 -8.15 -5.95
N HIS A 16 -9.45 -7.82 -7.12
CA HIS A 16 -10.73 -8.30 -7.61
C HIS A 16 -10.65 -9.79 -8.01
N GLU A 17 -11.80 -10.42 -8.32
CA GLU A 17 -11.84 -11.82 -8.74
C GLU A 17 -11.07 -12.09 -10.04
N ASP A 18 -10.89 -11.07 -10.89
CA ASP A 18 -10.11 -11.15 -12.13
C ASP A 18 -8.62 -10.85 -11.93
N GLU A 19 -8.16 -10.80 -10.67
CA GLU A 19 -6.79 -10.52 -10.26
C GLU A 19 -6.31 -9.09 -10.56
N SER A 20 -7.17 -8.18 -11.01
CA SER A 20 -6.84 -6.75 -11.09
C SER A 20 -6.81 -6.11 -9.70
N ILE A 21 -5.97 -5.09 -9.50
CA ILE A 21 -5.82 -4.41 -8.20
C ILE A 21 -7.09 -3.61 -7.86
N ASP A 22 -7.63 -3.83 -6.66
CA ASP A 22 -8.77 -3.10 -6.13
C ASP A 22 -8.32 -1.82 -5.40
N TYR A 23 -8.18 -0.74 -6.15
CA TYR A 23 -7.73 0.54 -5.59
C TYR A 23 -8.72 1.18 -4.62
N ASP A 24 -10.02 0.89 -4.73
CA ASP A 24 -11.04 1.46 -3.85
C ASP A 24 -10.91 0.84 -2.45
N THR A 25 -10.74 -0.49 -2.38
CA THR A 25 -10.47 -1.18 -1.11
C THR A 25 -9.12 -0.77 -0.53
N LEU A 26 -8.09 -0.59 -1.36
CA LEU A 26 -6.77 -0.13 -0.92
C LEU A 26 -6.83 1.26 -0.28
N ALA A 27 -7.63 2.19 -0.82
CA ALA A 27 -7.81 3.52 -0.25
C ALA A 27 -8.42 3.45 1.16
N ILE A 28 -9.43 2.59 1.35
CA ILE A 28 -10.06 2.35 2.66
C ILE A 28 -9.04 1.76 3.65
N GLU A 29 -8.22 0.79 3.21
CA GLU A 29 -7.15 0.21 4.04
C GLU A 29 -6.15 1.28 4.49
N VAL A 30 -5.65 2.10 3.55
CA VAL A 30 -4.67 3.16 3.85
C VAL A 30 -5.25 4.17 4.83
N GLU A 31 -6.48 4.66 4.58
CA GLU A 31 -7.18 5.57 5.50
C GLU A 31 -7.33 4.95 6.89
N TRP A 32 -7.70 3.67 6.96
CA TRP A 32 -7.82 2.96 8.22
C TRP A 32 -6.48 2.87 8.95
N LEU A 33 -5.38 2.51 8.27
CA LEU A 33 -4.04 2.40 8.88
C LEU A 33 -3.60 3.72 9.51
N PHE A 34 -3.79 4.85 8.80
CA PHE A 34 -3.50 6.17 9.35
C PHE A 34 -4.44 6.54 10.49
N GLY A 35 -5.74 6.21 10.38
CA GLY A 35 -6.72 6.37 11.47
C GLY A 35 -6.39 5.56 12.73
N ARG A 36 -5.57 4.51 12.63
CA ARG A 36 -5.04 3.72 13.76
C ARG A 36 -3.72 4.26 14.32
N GLY A 37 -3.17 5.34 13.75
CA GLY A 37 -1.94 5.97 14.21
C GLY A 37 -0.66 5.43 13.59
N ALA A 38 -0.73 4.84 12.39
CA ALA A 38 0.46 4.52 11.61
C ALA A 38 1.28 5.80 11.33
N ALA A 39 2.60 5.70 11.46
CA ALA A 39 3.53 6.80 11.17
C ALA A 39 3.84 6.95 9.67
N GLY A 40 3.35 6.00 8.87
CA GLY A 40 3.52 5.86 7.43
C GLY A 40 3.24 4.43 7.04
N ILE A 41 3.45 4.08 5.77
CA ILE A 41 3.23 2.73 5.24
C ILE A 41 4.43 2.30 4.40
N VAL A 42 4.58 0.99 4.18
CA VAL A 42 5.68 0.42 3.41
C VAL A 42 5.14 -0.58 2.40
N MET A 43 5.65 -0.51 1.17
CA MET A 43 5.45 -1.57 0.18
C MET A 43 6.55 -2.62 0.34
N ALA A 44 6.18 -3.88 0.60
CA ALA A 44 7.14 -4.99 0.74
C ALA A 44 6.45 -6.34 0.44
N MET A 45 7.00 -7.44 0.96
CA MET A 45 6.54 -8.80 0.63
C MET A 45 5.04 -9.04 0.84
N VAL A 46 4.43 -8.44 1.88
CA VAL A 46 2.99 -8.58 2.19
C VAL A 46 2.09 -7.83 1.21
N SER A 47 2.65 -6.86 0.47
CA SER A 47 1.99 -6.15 -0.63
C SER A 47 2.01 -6.97 -1.93
N GLU A 48 2.35 -8.26 -1.86
CA GLU A 48 2.42 -9.17 -3.01
C GLU A 48 3.38 -8.67 -4.11
N THR A 49 4.38 -7.86 -3.76
CA THR A 49 5.31 -7.21 -4.73
C THR A 49 5.98 -8.19 -5.69
N LEU A 50 6.17 -9.44 -5.31
CA LEU A 50 6.79 -10.46 -6.18
C LEU A 50 5.81 -11.11 -7.18
N ARG A 51 4.50 -10.89 -7.02
CA ARG A 51 3.46 -11.35 -7.96
C ARG A 51 3.10 -10.31 -9.01
N LEU A 52 3.38 -9.04 -8.72
CA LEU A 52 3.12 -7.92 -9.63
C LEU A 52 4.20 -7.83 -10.72
N SER A 53 3.76 -7.46 -11.93
CA SER A 53 4.64 -7.02 -13.00
C SER A 53 5.40 -5.74 -12.62
N SER A 54 6.36 -5.32 -13.45
CA SER A 54 7.04 -4.04 -13.21
C SER A 54 6.09 -2.84 -13.30
N GLU A 55 5.16 -2.86 -14.26
CA GLU A 55 4.20 -1.78 -14.46
C GLU A 55 3.22 -1.69 -13.29
N GLU A 56 2.66 -2.82 -12.85
CA GLU A 56 1.75 -2.85 -11.68
C GLU A 56 2.46 -2.41 -10.39
N ARG A 57 3.75 -2.71 -10.23
CA ARG A 57 4.53 -2.23 -9.07
C ARG A 57 4.70 -0.72 -9.08
N ASP A 58 5.00 -0.15 -10.24
CA ASP A 58 5.16 1.29 -10.39
C ASP A 58 3.82 2.00 -10.17
N GLU A 59 2.75 1.47 -10.76
CA GLU A 59 1.39 1.99 -10.58
C GLU A 59 0.96 1.93 -9.12
N LEU A 60 1.08 0.77 -8.46
CA LEU A 60 0.74 0.60 -7.05
C LEU A 60 1.53 1.56 -6.17
N ALA A 61 2.83 1.71 -6.40
CA ALA A 61 3.67 2.65 -5.65
C ALA A 61 3.20 4.10 -5.83
N SER A 62 2.87 4.51 -7.06
CA SER A 62 2.32 5.84 -7.35
C SER A 62 0.98 6.05 -6.65
N ARG A 63 0.04 5.11 -6.77
CA ARG A 63 -1.30 5.20 -6.19
C ARG A 63 -1.24 5.28 -4.66
N VAL A 64 -0.39 4.49 -4.02
CA VAL A 64 -0.23 4.52 -2.56
C VAL A 64 0.37 5.85 -2.08
N CYS A 65 1.27 6.46 -2.85
CA CYS A 65 1.77 7.80 -2.53
C CYS A 65 0.69 8.90 -2.65
N GLU A 66 -0.30 8.73 -3.52
CA GLU A 66 -1.44 9.66 -3.67
C GLU A 66 -2.43 9.55 -2.50
N LEU A 67 -2.51 8.36 -1.88
CA LEU A 67 -3.44 8.05 -0.79
C LEU A 67 -2.89 8.40 0.61
N ALA A 68 -1.57 8.53 0.76
CA ALA A 68 -0.86 8.66 2.03
C ALA A 68 -0.61 10.11 2.49
#